data_AF-A0A7J3FE86-F1
#
_entry.id   AF-A0A7J3FE86-F1
#
_cell.length_a   1.000
_cell.length_b   1.000
_cell.length_c   1.000
_cell.angle_alpha   90.00
_cell.angle_beta   90.00
_cell.angle_gamma   90.00
#
_symmetry.space_group_name_H-M   'P 1'
#
loop_
_entity.id
_entity.type
_entity.pdbx_description
1 polymer ?
#
loop_
_entity_poly.entity_id
_entity_poly.type
_entity_poly.pdbx_seq_one_letter_code
_entity_poly.pdbx_strand_id
1 'polypeptide(L)' 'RIVIPKKWRDQLGRRFIMRLERDGIKLMPVKVKGLTEYFDSIEVELKSDLSDWHAVKRELRRAR' A
#
# COMPACT_ATOMS: atom_id res chain seq x y z
N ARG A 1 -16.92 12.71 20.12
CA ARG A 1 -16.30 11.36 20.22
C ARG A 1 -17.10 10.41 19.36
N ILE A 2 -16.52 9.84 18.30
CA ILE A 2 -17.20 8.83 17.47
C ILE A 2 -17.01 7.47 18.15
N VAL A 3 -18.10 6.74 18.37
CA VAL A 3 -18.06 5.41 18.98
C VAL A 3 -18.00 4.37 17.85
N ILE A 4 -16.91 3.60 17.81
CA ILE A 4 -16.80 2.47 16.88
C ILE A 4 -17.43 1.23 17.52
N PRO A 5 -18.49 0.65 16.92
CA PRO A 5 -19.15 -0.54 17.45
C PRO A 5 -18.18 -1.70 17.67
N LYS A 6 -18.42 -2.52 18.70
CA LYS A 6 -17.56 -3.66 19.03
C LYS A 6 -17.37 -4.60 17.83
N LYS A 7 -18.46 -4.95 17.15
CA LYS A 7 -18.44 -5.80 15.95
C LYS A 7 -17.49 -5.30 14.86
N TRP A 8 -17.37 -3.98 14.70
CA TRP A 8 -16.48 -3.39 13.69
C TRP A 8 -15.03 -3.42 14.14
N ARG A 9 -14.77 -3.20 15.44
CA ARG A 9 -13.42 -3.34 16.02
C ARG A 9 -12.91 -4.77 15.91
N ASP A 10 -13.78 -5.76 16.07
CA ASP A 10 -13.44 -7.17 15.94
C ASP A 10 -13.04 -7.52 14.49
N GLN A 11 -13.63 -6.85 13.48
CA GLN A 11 -13.30 -7.03 12.06
C GLN A 11 -12.06 -6.23 11.61
N LEU A 12 -11.89 -5.01 12.12
CA LEU A 12 -10.83 -4.08 11.69
C LEU A 12 -9.51 -4.26 12.46
N GLY A 13 -9.59 -4.82 13.67
CA GLY A 13 -8.48 -4.92 14.61
C GLY A 13 -8.27 -3.66 15.46
N ARG A 14 -7.23 -3.67 16.30
CA ARG A 14 -6.89 -2.56 17.21
C ARG A 14 -6.43 -1.29 16.50
N ARG A 15 -5.85 -1.41 15.30
CA ARG A 15 -5.35 -0.30 14.48
C ARG A 15 -5.98 -0.39 13.10
N PHE A 16 -6.55 0.72 12.64
CA PHE A 16 -7.21 0.84 11.35
C PHE A 16 -6.92 2.23 10.76
N ILE A 17 -6.99 2.32 9.44
CA ILE A 17 -6.82 3.57 8.69
C ILE A 17 -8.19 4.20 8.50
N MET A 18 -8.28 5.51 8.75
CA MET A 18 -9.44 6.32 8.43
C MET A 18 -9.11 7.19 7.22
N ARG A 19 -9.95 7.10 6.18
CA ARG A 19 -9.88 7.99 5.02
C ARG A 19 -11.16 8.81 4.94
N LEU A 20 -11.01 10.13 4.86
CA LEU A 20 -12.12 11.02 4.56
C LEU A 20 -12.45 10.89 3.07
N GLU A 21 -13.72 10.65 2.77
CA GLU A 21 -14.29 10.66 1.42
C GLU A 21 -15.37 11.77 1.35
N ARG A 22 -15.90 12.06 0.15
CA ARG A 22 -16.87 13.15 -0.03
C ARG A 22 -18.12 12.98 0.85
N ASP A 23 -18.62 11.75 0.94
CA ASP A 23 -19.91 11.45 1.59
C ASP A 23 -19.75 10.63 2.87
N GLY A 24 -18.54 10.53 3.41
CA GLY A 24 -18.32 9.76 4.64
C GLY A 24 -16.88 9.48 4.98
N ILE A 25 -16.70 8.54 5.91
CA ILE A 25 -15.39 8.08 6.34
C ILE A 25 -15.28 6.60 6.05
N LYS A 26 -14.24 6.23 5.31
CA LYS A 26 -13.89 4.84 5.04
C LYS A 26 -12.93 4.33 6.10
N LEU A 27 -13.30 3.22 6.74
CA LEU A 27 -12.46 2.49 7.69
C LEU A 27 -11.83 1.29 7.00
N MET A 28 -10.51 1.17 7.07
CA MET A 28 -9.77 0.06 6.48
C MET A 28 -8.90 -0.62 7.53
N PRO A 29 -8.88 -1.96 7.61
CA PRO A 29 -7.94 -2.64 8.48
C PRO A 29 -6.51 -2.32 8.04
N VAL A 30 -5.59 -2.19 9.00
CA VAL A 30 -4.16 -2.13 8.66
C VAL A 30 -3.77 -3.50 8.14
N LYS A 31 -3.63 -3.63 6.82
CA LYS A 31 -3.00 -4.80 6.23
C LYS A 31 -1.52 -4.73 6.57
N VAL A 32 -1.05 -5.62 7.44
CA VAL A 32 0.37 -5.91 7.56
C VAL A 32 0.73 -6.80 6.38
N LYS A 33 0.75 -6.23 5.17
CA LYS A 33 1.46 -6.89 4.09
C LYS A 33 2.94 -6.84 4.46
N GLY A 34 3.62 -7.98 4.41
CA GLY A 34 5.08 -7.97 4.50
C GLY A 34 5.64 -7.05 3.43
N LEU A 35 6.75 -6.37 3.70
CA LEU A 35 7.47 -5.59 2.68
C LEU A 35 7.71 -6.44 1.42
N THR A 36 8.00 -7.73 1.62
CA THR A 36 8.10 -8.74 0.57
C THR A 36 6.86 -8.80 -0.33
N GLU A 37 5.66 -9.00 0.22
CA GLU A 37 4.42 -9.03 -0.58
C GLU A 37 4.13 -7.71 -1.31
N TYR A 38 4.65 -6.59 -0.80
CA TYR A 38 4.52 -5.30 -1.46
C TYR A 38 5.47 -5.20 -2.64
N PHE A 39 6.74 -5.58 -2.48
CA PHE A 39 7.71 -5.62 -3.58
C PHE A 39 7.34 -6.66 -4.64
N ASP A 40 6.85 -7.84 -4.23
CA ASP A 40 6.41 -8.89 -5.16
C ASP A 40 5.17 -8.47 -5.95
N SER A 41 4.35 -7.55 -5.43
CA SER A 41 3.20 -7.02 -6.17
C SER A 41 3.60 -6.02 -7.27
N ILE A 42 4.86 -5.61 -7.33
CA ILE A 42 5.39 -4.71 -8.33
C ILE A 42 6.17 -5.56 -9.34
N GLU A 43 5.48 -6.08 -10.35
CA GLU A 43 6.13 -6.68 -11.51
C GLU A 43 6.64 -5.54 -12.42
N VAL A 44 7.96 -5.36 -12.47
CA VAL A 44 8.60 -4.46 -13.45
C VAL A 44 9.51 -5.29 -14.34
N GLU A 45 9.18 -5.37 -15.62
CA GLU A 45 10.10 -5.86 -16.64
C GLU A 45 11.17 -4.80 -16.93
N LEU A 46 12.36 -4.98 -16.34
CA LEU A 46 13.51 -4.14 -16.61
C LEU A 46 14.32 -4.72 -17.77
N LYS A 47 14.61 -3.90 -18.78
CA LYS A 47 15.52 -4.26 -19.87
C LYS A 47 16.97 -3.91 -19.55
N SER A 48 17.19 -3.01 -18.58
CA SER A 48 18.52 -2.61 -18.11
C SER A 48 19.18 -3.69 -17.25
N ASP A 49 20.51 -3.81 -17.36
CA ASP A 49 21.31 -4.59 -16.43
C ASP A 49 21.17 -4.02 -15.01
N LEU A 50 20.83 -4.89 -14.04
CA LEU A 50 20.66 -4.53 -12.63
C LEU A 50 21.96 -4.03 -11.98
N SER A 51 23.11 -4.35 -12.59
CA SER A 51 24.42 -3.89 -12.13
C SER A 51 24.67 -2.40 -12.45
N ASP A 52 23.97 -1.83 -13.45
CA ASP A 52 23.98 -0.40 -13.76
C ASP A 52 22.75 0.31 -13.18
N TRP A 53 22.90 0.75 -11.92
CA TRP A 53 21.86 1.50 -11.21
C TRP A 53 21.43 2.79 -11.91
N HIS A 54 22.30 3.45 -12.69
CA HIS A 54 21.95 4.66 -13.41
C HIS A 54 21.01 4.39 -14.58
N ALA A 55 21.24 3.30 -15.32
CA ALA A 55 20.35 2.84 -16.39
C ALA A 55 18.98 2.41 -15.83
N VAL A 56 18.98 1.57 -14.79
CA VAL A 56 17.74 1.10 -14.11
C VAL A 56 16.90 2.28 -13.63
N LYS A 57 17.50 3.26 -12.95
CA LYS A 57 16.79 4.46 -12.45
C LYS A 57 16.18 5.29 -13.57
N ARG A 58 16.85 5.36 -14.73
CA ARG A 58 16.37 6.10 -15.90
C ARG A 58 15.17 5.40 -16.54
N GLU A 59 15.21 4.08 -16.63
CA GLU A 59 14.13 3.26 -17.16
C GLU A 59 12.87 3.35 -16.27
N LEU A 60 13.03 3.15 -14.95
CA LEU A 60 11.93 3.27 -13.99
C LEU A 60 11.24 4.65 -14.00
N ARG A 61 12.00 5.72 -14.28
CA ARG A 61 11.44 7.08 -14.42
C ARG A 61 10.70 7.32 -15.72
N ARG A 62 10.98 6.57 -16.78
CA ARG A 62 10.27 6.67 -18.07
C ARG A 62 8.98 5.85 -18.08
N ALA A 63 8.90 4.79 -17.28
CA ALA A 63 7.74 3.90 -17.20
C ALA A 63 6.56 4.44 -16.37
N ARG A 64 6.69 5.64 -15.76
CA ARG A 64 5.68 6.30 -14.93
C ARG A 64 5.02 7.44 -15.69
#